data_AF-U5F661-F1
#
_entry.id   AF-U5F661-F1
#
_cell.length_a   1.000
_cell.length_b   1.000
_cell.length_c   1.000
_cell.angle_alpha   90.00
_cell.angle_beta   90.00
_cell.angle_gamma   90.00
#
_symmetry.space_group_name_H-M   'P 1'
#
loop_
_entity.id
_entity.type
_entity.pdbx_description
1 polymer ?
#
loop_
_entity_poly.entity_id
_entity_poly.type
_entity_poly.pdbx_seq_one_letter_code
_entity_poly.pdbx_strand_id
1 'polypeptide(L)'
;MISFLNLDKEKILTAAKQQFPHAYIEQDDVDFYLPDIEKGEIQIMSVTYPVYVSTHYAYEDKMVNGNKTRYKIPLSIIYTKQDAYEIIYDSRDICYVAYEQENAIQFVLYEDFYDFIKDQITICEKK
;
A
#
# COMPACT_ATOMS: atom_id res chain seq x y z
N MET A 1 -15.97 -0.32 -1.12
CA MET A 1 -14.77 -0.09 -1.96
C MET A 1 -13.68 0.38 -1.03
N ILE A 2 -12.50 -0.24 -1.10
CA ILE A 2 -11.36 0.15 -0.27
C ILE A 2 -10.48 1.15 -1.02
N SER A 3 -9.85 2.10 -0.35
CA SER A 3 -8.81 2.96 -0.91
C SER A 3 -7.52 2.74 -0.13
N PHE A 4 -6.38 2.54 -0.78
CA PHE A 4 -5.12 2.24 -0.08
C PHE A 4 -3.94 3.05 -0.62
N LEU A 5 -4.19 3.96 -1.56
CA LEU A 5 -3.20 4.86 -2.14
C LEU A 5 -3.49 6.29 -1.72
N ASN A 6 -2.43 7.10 -1.58
CA ASN A 6 -2.51 8.53 -1.27
C ASN A 6 -3.33 8.83 0.00
N LEU A 7 -3.25 7.95 1.00
CA LEU A 7 -3.92 8.11 2.27
C LEU A 7 -3.26 9.23 3.10
N ASP A 8 -4.07 9.87 3.94
CA ASP A 8 -3.62 10.91 4.85
C ASP A 8 -2.80 10.30 6.00
N LYS A 9 -1.55 10.74 6.17
CA LYS A 9 -0.63 10.19 7.16
C LYS A 9 -1.10 10.44 8.60
N GLU A 10 -1.72 11.59 8.89
CA GLU A 10 -2.22 11.89 10.23
C GLU A 10 -3.44 11.04 10.58
N LYS A 11 -4.32 10.78 9.61
CA LYS A 11 -5.45 9.84 9.79
C LYS A 11 -4.96 8.42 10.07
N ILE A 12 -3.95 7.95 9.32
CA ILE A 12 -3.34 6.64 9.55
C ILE A 12 -2.80 6.55 10.97
N LEU A 13 -1.98 7.50 11.39
CA LEU A 13 -1.38 7.50 12.72
C LEU A 13 -2.44 7.54 13.83
N THR A 14 -3.49 8.32 13.63
CA THR A 14 -4.60 8.42 14.59
C THR A 14 -5.33 7.09 14.75
N ALA A 15 -5.69 6.45 13.63
CA ALA A 15 -6.37 5.15 13.64
C ALA A 15 -5.47 4.04 14.22
N ALA A 16 -4.17 4.05 13.87
CA ALA A 16 -3.20 3.07 14.37
C ALA A 16 -3.09 3.12 15.90
N LYS A 17 -2.99 4.33 16.49
CA LYS A 17 -2.93 4.51 17.94
C LYS A 17 -4.22 4.10 18.65
N GLN A 18 -5.37 4.17 17.99
CA GLN A 18 -6.64 3.69 18.53
C GLN A 18 -6.74 2.17 18.51
N GLN A 19 -6.31 1.53 17.41
CA GLN A 19 -6.38 0.08 17.24
C GLN A 19 -5.30 -0.66 18.03
N PHE A 20 -4.11 -0.09 18.16
CA PHE A 20 -2.95 -0.68 18.82
C PHE A 20 -2.44 0.21 19.97
N PRO A 21 -3.24 0.45 21.03
CA PRO A 21 -2.94 1.45 22.06
C PRO A 21 -1.70 1.14 22.92
N HIS A 22 -1.21 -0.09 22.86
CA HIS A 22 -0.05 -0.56 23.64
C HIS A 22 1.24 -0.61 22.83
N ALA A 23 1.18 -0.36 21.52
CA ALA A 23 2.35 -0.42 20.64
C ALA A 23 2.89 1.00 20.38
N TYR A 24 4.21 1.08 20.21
CA TYR A 24 4.82 2.20 19.49
C TYR A 24 4.54 2.03 18.00
N ILE A 25 3.96 3.07 17.38
CA ILE A 25 3.61 3.05 15.97
C ILE A 25 4.68 3.79 15.17
N GLU A 26 5.37 3.06 14.30
CA GLU A 26 6.27 3.62 13.29
C GLU A 26 5.55 3.58 11.94
N GLN A 27 5.43 4.72 11.27
CA GLN A 27 4.80 4.80 9.96
C GLN A 27 5.88 4.90 8.88
N ASP A 28 5.74 4.14 7.81
CA ASP A 28 6.66 4.12 6.67
C ASP A 28 5.89 3.87 5.36
N ASP A 29 6.61 3.82 4.24
CA ASP A 29 6.07 3.49 2.93
C ASP A 29 6.88 2.34 2.31
N VAL A 30 6.20 1.41 1.64
CA VAL A 30 6.83 0.29 0.91
C VAL A 30 6.37 0.25 -0.54
N ASP A 31 7.23 -0.26 -1.41
CA ASP A 31 6.87 -0.42 -2.83
C ASP A 31 5.73 -1.45 -2.98
N PHE A 32 4.72 -1.12 -3.78
CA PHE A 32 3.61 -2.01 -4.06
C PHE A 32 4.05 -3.18 -4.97
N TYR A 33 4.19 -4.36 -4.36
CA TYR A 33 4.59 -5.60 -5.02
C TYR A 33 3.36 -6.48 -5.34
N LEU A 34 3.37 -7.10 -6.54
CA LEU A 34 2.30 -7.91 -7.11
C LEU A 34 2.89 -9.28 -7.53
N PRO A 35 2.85 -10.31 -6.66
CA PRO A 35 3.55 -11.57 -6.91
C PRO A 35 3.10 -12.28 -8.19
N ASP A 36 1.81 -12.26 -8.52
CA ASP A 36 1.29 -13.01 -9.68
C ASP A 36 1.33 -12.21 -10.99
N ILE A 37 1.72 -10.92 -10.96
CA ILE A 37 1.70 -10.04 -12.13
C ILE A 37 3.13 -9.55 -12.41
N GLU A 38 3.83 -10.20 -13.34
CA GLU A 38 5.21 -9.83 -13.69
C GLU A 38 5.29 -8.44 -14.37
N LYS A 39 4.39 -8.19 -15.33
CA LYS A 39 4.37 -6.96 -16.14
C LYS A 39 3.03 -6.76 -16.84
N GLY A 40 2.73 -5.50 -17.18
CA GLY A 40 1.55 -5.15 -17.97
C GLY A 40 0.98 -3.80 -17.60
N GLU A 41 -0.19 -3.50 -18.14
CA GLU A 41 -1.07 -2.46 -17.62
C GLU A 41 -2.17 -3.16 -16.83
N ILE A 42 -2.51 -2.64 -15.66
CA ILE A 42 -3.58 -3.17 -14.81
C ILE A 42 -4.54 -2.04 -14.45
N GLN A 43 -5.79 -2.43 -14.22
CA GLN A 43 -6.80 -1.62 -13.61
C GLN A 43 -7.07 -2.17 -12.21
N ILE A 44 -7.08 -1.28 -11.22
CA ILE A 44 -7.49 -1.61 -9.85
C ILE A 44 -8.82 -0.90 -9.61
N MET A 45 -9.82 -1.60 -9.07
CA MET A 45 -11.18 -1.08 -8.92
C MET A 45 -11.26 0.29 -8.23
N SER A 46 -10.39 0.54 -7.24
CA SER A 46 -10.37 1.78 -6.45
C SER A 46 -9.44 2.87 -7.00
N VAL A 47 -8.68 2.60 -8.06
CA VAL A 47 -7.68 3.51 -8.61
C VAL A 47 -8.18 4.06 -9.94
N THR A 48 -8.32 5.38 -10.06
CA THR A 48 -8.98 6.02 -11.22
C THR A 48 -8.05 6.27 -12.41
N TYR A 49 -6.77 5.90 -12.31
CA TYR A 49 -5.75 6.09 -13.32
C TYR A 49 -5.07 4.77 -13.70
N PRO A 50 -4.46 4.68 -14.89
CA PRO A 50 -3.74 3.48 -15.32
C PRO A 50 -2.57 3.16 -14.40
N VAL A 51 -2.46 1.90 -13.99
CA VAL A 51 -1.32 1.39 -13.22
C VAL A 51 -0.50 0.47 -14.13
N TYR A 52 0.81 0.65 -14.13
CA TYR A 52 1.72 -0.18 -14.91
C TYR A 52 2.49 -1.11 -13.99
N VAL A 53 2.72 -2.34 -14.41
CA VAL A 53 3.50 -3.32 -13.67
C VAL A 53 4.76 -3.65 -14.44
N SER A 54 5.88 -3.70 -13.74
CA SER A 54 7.16 -4.16 -14.28
C SER A 54 7.97 -4.80 -13.16
N THR A 55 8.59 -5.96 -13.41
CA THR A 55 9.35 -6.70 -12.39
C THR A 55 8.53 -6.91 -11.10
N HIS A 56 7.23 -7.18 -11.25
CA HIS A 56 6.25 -7.33 -10.17
C HIS A 56 5.94 -6.07 -9.35
N TYR A 57 6.54 -4.91 -9.63
CA TYR A 57 6.23 -3.67 -8.93
C TYR A 57 5.19 -2.86 -9.70
N ALA A 58 4.26 -2.24 -8.96
CA ALA A 58 3.29 -1.32 -9.52
C ALA A 58 3.87 0.09 -9.65
N TYR A 59 3.51 0.77 -10.73
CA TYR A 59 3.99 2.08 -11.11
C TYR A 59 2.86 2.97 -11.58
N GLU A 60 3.00 4.26 -11.28
CA GLU A 60 2.16 5.33 -11.80
C GLU A 60 3.00 6.33 -12.59
N ASP A 61 2.35 6.97 -13.56
CA ASP A 61 3.00 8.05 -14.32
C ASP A 61 2.68 9.40 -13.65
N LYS A 62 3.73 10.17 -13.36
CA LYS A 62 3.63 11.55 -12.84
C LYS A 62 4.27 12.52 -13.81
N MET A 63 3.70 13.73 -13.89
CA MET A 63 4.32 14.84 -14.61
C MET A 63 5.33 15.54 -13.69
N VAL A 64 6.60 15.53 -14.08
CA VAL A 64 7.67 16.22 -13.35
C VAL A 64 8.40 17.14 -14.33
N ASN A 65 8.32 18.45 -14.09
CA ASN A 65 8.92 19.47 -14.95
C ASN A 65 8.55 19.31 -16.44
N GLY A 66 7.30 18.94 -16.73
CA GLY A 66 6.82 18.73 -18.09
C GLY A 66 7.17 17.37 -18.72
N ASN A 67 7.90 16.50 -18.01
CA ASN A 67 8.21 15.15 -18.46
C ASN A 67 7.31 14.11 -17.79
N LYS A 68 6.85 13.14 -18.58
CA LYS A 68 6.14 11.97 -18.08
C LYS A 68 7.15 11.00 -17.47
N THR A 69 7.14 10.88 -16.15
CA THR A 69 8.09 10.08 -15.38
C THR A 69 7.35 9.00 -14.61
N ARG A 70 7.87 7.77 -14.64
CA ARG A 70 7.25 6.62 -13.99
C ARG A 70 7.84 6.42 -12.59
N TYR A 71 6.98 6.36 -11.58
CA TYR A 71 7.35 6.14 -10.18
C TYR A 71 6.71 4.87 -9.65
N LYS A 72 7.42 4.15 -8.78
CA LYS A 72 6.80 3.06 -8.03
C LYS A 72 5.69 3.61 -7.15
N ILE A 73 4.58 2.88 -7.05
CA ILE A 73 3.46 3.24 -6.19
C ILE A 73 3.82 2.84 -4.76
N PRO A 74 3.88 3.79 -3.81
CA PRO A 74 4.08 3.46 -2.41
C PRO A 74 2.75 3.02 -1.77
N LEU A 75 2.82 1.98 -0.94
CA LEU A 75 1.80 1.63 0.04
C LEU A 75 2.19 2.22 1.38
N SER A 76 1.28 2.92 2.04
CA SER A 76 1.51 3.39 3.40
C SER A 76 1.32 2.24 4.39
N ILE A 77 2.35 2.02 5.21
CA ILE A 77 2.38 0.96 6.21
C ILE A 77 2.59 1.51 7.61
N ILE A 78 2.30 0.68 8.60
CA ILE A 78 2.73 0.86 9.97
C ILE A 78 3.47 -0.38 10.46
N TYR A 79 4.43 -0.17 11.34
CA TYR A 79 4.99 -1.20 12.20
C TYR A 79 4.48 -1.01 13.63
N THR A 80 4.02 -2.10 14.25
CA THR A 80 3.69 -2.14 15.68
C THR A 80 4.90 -2.63 16.46
N LYS A 81 5.58 -1.73 17.17
CA LYS A 81 6.80 -2.00 17.94
C LYS A 81 6.51 -1.97 19.44
N GLN A 82 7.37 -2.60 20.24
CA GLN A 82 7.38 -2.50 21.70
C GLN A 82 7.75 -1.09 22.15
N ASP A 83 8.75 -0.49 21.50
CA ASP A 83 9.19 0.87 21.72
C ASP A 83 9.86 1.48 20.48
N ALA A 84 10.29 2.75 20.58
CA ALA A 84 10.87 3.49 19.45
C ALA A 84 12.20 2.91 18.94
N TYR A 85 12.94 2.20 19.79
CA TYR A 85 14.30 1.72 19.54
C TYR A 85 14.37 0.24 19.15
N GLU A 86 13.24 -0.47 19.18
CA GLU A 86 13.19 -1.85 18.70
C GLU A 86 13.67 -1.94 17.25
N ILE A 87 14.56 -2.90 17.00
CA ILE A 87 15.06 -3.21 15.66
C ILE A 87 14.21 -4.32 15.08
N ILE A 88 13.64 -4.07 13.90
CA ILE A 88 12.81 -5.03 13.18
C ILE A 88 13.72 -5.93 12.35
N TYR A 89 13.92 -7.18 12.80
CA TYR A 89 14.59 -8.22 12.01
C TYR A 89 13.61 -9.03 11.16
N ASP A 90 12.38 -9.13 11.64
CA ASP A 90 11.29 -9.85 11.03
C ASP A 90 10.03 -9.02 11.22
N SER A 91 9.39 -8.69 10.10
CA SER A 91 8.21 -7.84 10.07
C SER A 91 6.91 -8.62 9.97
N ARG A 92 6.98 -9.96 9.95
CA ARG A 92 5.81 -10.85 10.01
C ARG A 92 5.00 -10.53 11.26
N ASP A 93 3.68 -10.51 11.12
CA ASP A 93 2.70 -10.16 12.17
C ASP A 93 2.73 -8.72 12.72
N ILE A 94 3.72 -7.88 12.36
CA ILE A 94 3.87 -6.52 12.90
C ILE A 94 3.82 -5.42 11.84
N CYS A 95 3.90 -5.75 10.56
CA CYS A 95 3.79 -4.81 9.45
C CYS A 95 2.38 -4.86 8.84
N TYR A 96 1.70 -3.72 8.82
CA TYR A 96 0.35 -3.60 8.32
C TYR A 96 0.28 -2.56 7.20
N VAL A 97 -0.46 -2.87 6.14
CA VAL A 97 -0.88 -1.90 5.12
C VAL A 97 -2.12 -1.18 5.59
N ALA A 98 -2.11 0.15 5.52
CA ALA A 98 -3.28 0.96 5.79
C ALA A 98 -4.21 1.03 4.58
N TYR A 99 -5.51 0.91 4.81
CA TYR A 99 -6.54 1.15 3.80
C TYR A 99 -7.73 1.87 4.42
N GLU A 100 -8.45 2.65 3.62
CA GLU A 100 -9.69 3.31 3.99
C GLU A 100 -10.88 2.51 3.45
N GLN A 101 -11.83 2.19 4.33
CA GLN A 101 -13.10 1.58 3.98
C GLN A 101 -14.20 2.30 4.77
N GLU A 102 -15.27 2.73 4.08
CA GLU A 102 -16.42 3.40 4.72
C GLU A 102 -16.02 4.64 5.56
N ASN A 103 -15.05 5.43 5.07
CA ASN A 103 -14.47 6.61 5.74
C ASN A 103 -13.72 6.32 7.06
N ALA A 104 -13.30 5.08 7.27
CA ALA A 104 -12.46 4.68 8.40
C ALA A 104 -11.16 4.05 7.89
N ILE A 105 -10.03 4.42 8.48
CA ILE A 105 -8.76 3.73 8.27
C ILE A 105 -8.80 2.40 9.02
N GLN A 106 -8.43 1.35 8.32
CA GLN A 106 -8.26 -0.01 8.78
C GLN A 106 -6.88 -0.53 8.37
N PHE A 107 -6.51 -1.68 8.93
CA PHE A 107 -5.19 -2.27 8.77
C PHE A 107 -5.32 -3.75 8.44
N VAL A 108 -4.52 -4.20 7.48
CA VAL A 108 -4.35 -5.61 7.12
C VAL A 108 -2.88 -5.94 7.14
N LEU A 109 -2.49 -7.14 7.53
CA LEU A 109 -1.09 -7.56 7.51
C LEU A 109 -0.54 -7.43 6.09
N TYR A 110 0.73 -7.02 5.99
CA TYR A 110 1.37 -6.83 4.69
C TYR A 110 1.38 -8.11 3.85
N GLU A 111 1.58 -9.28 4.47
CA GLU A 111 1.58 -10.57 3.78
C GLU A 111 0.19 -10.97 3.23
N ASP A 112 -0.88 -10.56 3.91
CA ASP A 112 -2.26 -10.84 3.50
C ASP A 112 -2.81 -9.79 2.52
N PHE A 113 -2.17 -8.62 2.43
CA PHE A 113 -2.68 -7.48 1.65
C PHE A 113 -2.91 -7.83 0.18
N TYR A 114 -1.99 -8.57 -0.44
CA TYR A 114 -2.15 -8.92 -1.85
C TYR A 114 -3.39 -9.79 -2.09
N ASP A 115 -3.55 -10.84 -1.29
CA ASP A 115 -4.72 -11.72 -1.35
C ASP A 115 -6.03 -10.98 -1.06
N PHE A 116 -5.98 -9.96 -0.19
CA PHE A 116 -7.12 -9.10 0.13
C PHE A 116 -7.59 -8.24 -1.06
N ILE A 117 -6.69 -7.86 -1.96
CA ILE A 117 -7.02 -6.95 -3.08
C ILE A 117 -7.04 -7.61 -4.45
N LYS A 118 -6.48 -8.82 -4.62
CA LYS A 118 -6.22 -9.42 -5.95
C LYS A 118 -7.47 -9.52 -6.84
N ASP A 119 -8.63 -9.80 -6.25
CA ASP A 119 -9.90 -9.91 -6.98
C ASP A 119 -10.41 -8.55 -7.50
N GLN A 120 -9.80 -7.45 -7.05
CA GLN A 120 -10.09 -6.08 -7.51
C GLN A 120 -9.13 -5.64 -8.62
N ILE A 121 -8.17 -6.48 -9.01
CA ILE A 121 -7.17 -6.20 -10.04
C ILE A 121 -7.57 -6.91 -11.33
N THR A 122 -7.58 -6.17 -12.43
CA THR A 122 -7.76 -6.71 -13.78
C THR A 122 -6.56 -6.37 -14.64
N ILE A 123 -5.97 -7.37 -15.30
CA ILE A 123 -4.91 -7.14 -16.28
C ILE A 123 -5.55 -6.64 -17.57
N CYS A 124 -5.10 -5.49 -18.05
CA CYS A 124 -5.52 -4.96 -19.34
C CYS A 124 -4.81 -5.74 -20.44
N GLU A 125 -5.54 -6.60 -21.16
CA GLU A 125 -4.99 -7.25 -22.36
C GLU A 125 -4.62 -6.19 -23.40
N LYS A 126 -3.45 -6.35 -24.04
CA LYS A 126 -3.09 -5.52 -25.18
C LYS A 126 -4.08 -5.81 -26.32
N LYS A 127 -4.92 -4.83 -26.65
CA LYS A 127 -5.64 -4.80 -27.93
C LYS A 127 -4.68 -4.75 -29.11
#